data_AF-A0A0T5Z8F5-F1
#
_entry.id   AF-A0A0T5Z8F5-F1
#
_cell.length_a   1.000
_cell.length_b   1.000
_cell.length_c   1.000
_cell.angle_alpha   90.00
_cell.angle_beta   90.00
_cell.angle_gamma   90.00
#
_symmetry.space_group_name_H-M   'P 1'
#
loop_
_entity.id
_entity.type
_entity.pdbx_description
1 polymer ?
#
loop_
_entity_poly.entity_id
_entity_poly.type
_entity_poly.pdbx_seq_one_letter_code
_entity_poly.pdbx_strand_id
1 'polypeptide(L)'
;QLLEAIKAPHVVERAKKHIALGRKVVLFHSRIKGGTVHPFHIFHERTGRPPSDLLGTMDTDQLNQWMASADAYNRALADFRATRADLINLEINQCRPLDLFADAFGDALTFYNGTIKKCDKVANPNAFNDDDGSVSIIAVQDEGGKEGISLHDTTGKSQRVLMNLGLPLKPTQAIQIEGRIYRVGQMSDAIFEYISTGTSFERWTFASKISQR
;
A
#
# COMPACT_ATOMS: atom_id res chain seq x y z
N GLN A 1 -3.51 4.94 1.61
CA GLN A 1 -3.98 3.59 2.00
C GLN A 1 -4.82 2.93 0.92
N LEU A 2 -6.12 3.22 0.73
CA LEU A 2 -6.91 2.53 -0.32
C LEU A 2 -6.35 2.76 -1.74
N LEU A 3 -6.05 4.01 -2.11
CA LEU A 3 -5.48 4.31 -3.44
C LEU A 3 -4.12 3.65 -3.66
N GLU A 4 -3.26 3.60 -2.64
CA GLU A 4 -1.96 2.91 -2.72
C GLU A 4 -2.15 1.40 -2.85
N ALA A 5 -3.13 0.84 -2.14
CA ALA A 5 -3.45 -0.58 -2.20
C ALA A 5 -3.92 -0.97 -3.61
N ILE A 6 -4.86 -0.22 -4.19
CA ILE A 6 -5.32 -0.41 -5.59
C ILE A 6 -4.17 -0.33 -6.60
N LYS A 7 -3.21 0.57 -6.38
CA LYS A 7 -2.06 0.73 -7.27
C LYS A 7 -1.04 -0.40 -7.12
N ALA A 8 -0.88 -0.95 -5.91
CA ALA A 8 0.24 -1.83 -5.57
C ALA A 8 0.44 -3.01 -6.54
N PRO A 9 -0.60 -3.77 -6.96
CA PRO A 9 -0.43 -4.86 -7.94
C PRO A 9 0.16 -4.38 -9.27
N HIS A 10 -0.30 -3.24 -9.78
CA HIS A 10 0.20 -2.66 -11.02
C HIS A 10 1.63 -2.15 -10.87
N VAL A 11 1.97 -1.60 -9.71
CA VAL A 11 3.33 -1.12 -9.42
C VAL A 11 4.31 -2.28 -9.30
N VAL A 12 3.91 -3.41 -8.70
CA VAL A 12 4.72 -4.64 -8.65
C VAL A 12 5.08 -5.09 -10.07
N GLU A 13 4.11 -5.16 -10.98
CA GLU A 13 4.36 -5.54 -12.37
C GLU A 13 5.25 -4.52 -13.10
N ARG A 14 5.08 -3.23 -12.81
CA ARG A 14 5.96 -2.18 -13.35
C ARG A 14 7.39 -2.30 -12.82
N ALA A 15 7.57 -2.57 -11.53
CA ALA A 15 8.87 -2.77 -10.89
C ALA A 15 9.60 -3.99 -11.46
N LYS A 16 8.90 -5.12 -11.66
CA LYS A 16 9.47 -6.31 -12.32
C LYS A 16 10.05 -5.98 -13.71
N LYS A 17 9.34 -5.17 -14.50
CA LYS A 17 9.82 -4.75 -15.84
C LYS A 17 11.10 -3.93 -15.77
N HIS A 18 11.23 -3.04 -14.77
CA HIS A 18 12.47 -2.26 -14.60
C HIS A 18 13.62 -3.13 -14.10
N ILE A 19 13.37 -4.04 -13.17
CA ILE A 19 14.39 -4.99 -12.68
C ILE A 19 14.87 -5.90 -13.83
N ALA A 20 13.97 -6.36 -14.70
CA ALA A 20 14.32 -7.12 -15.90
C ALA A 20 15.20 -6.34 -16.89
N LEU A 21 15.19 -5.00 -16.85
CA LEU A 21 16.07 -4.13 -17.63
C LEU A 21 17.40 -3.84 -16.91
N GLY A 22 17.70 -4.49 -15.78
CA GLY A 22 18.92 -4.26 -14.99
C GLY A 22 18.87 -2.99 -14.12
N ARG A 23 17.68 -2.41 -13.93
CA ARG A 23 17.50 -1.20 -13.13
C ARG A 23 17.18 -1.55 -11.68
N LYS A 24 17.54 -0.64 -10.76
CA LYS A 24 17.12 -0.74 -9.36
C LYS A 24 15.99 0.22 -9.04
N VAL A 25 15.04 -0.23 -8.22
CA VAL A 25 13.79 0.48 -7.95
C VAL A 25 13.76 1.03 -6.53
N VAL A 26 13.51 2.33 -6.40
CA VAL A 26 13.22 3.00 -5.14
C VAL A 26 11.72 3.23 -5.06
N LEU A 27 11.06 2.60 -4.11
CA LEU A 27 9.62 2.64 -3.94
C LEU A 27 9.24 3.54 -2.77
N PHE A 28 8.57 4.66 -3.03
CA PHE A 28 8.04 5.53 -1.98
C PHE A 28 6.58 5.20 -1.65
N HIS A 29 6.27 5.14 -0.35
CA HIS A 29 4.93 4.93 0.17
C HIS A 29 4.67 5.80 1.41
N SER A 30 3.43 6.25 1.62
CA SER A 30 3.14 7.24 2.67
C SER A 30 3.07 6.62 4.08
N ARG A 31 2.44 5.45 4.26
CA ARG A 31 2.22 4.83 5.58
C ARG A 31 2.56 3.34 5.60
N ILE A 32 3.04 2.86 6.77
CA ILE A 32 3.32 1.43 7.05
C ILE A 32 2.02 0.64 7.26
N LYS A 33 1.05 1.24 7.96
CA LYS A 33 -0.29 0.67 8.15
C LYS A 33 -1.12 0.93 6.90
N GLY A 34 -1.92 -0.04 6.46
CA GLY A 34 -2.73 0.04 5.25
C GLY A 34 -3.58 -1.21 5.05
N GLY A 35 -4.13 -1.36 3.85
CA GLY A 35 -5.15 -2.36 3.54
C GLY A 35 -6.56 -1.80 3.70
N THR A 36 -7.53 -2.52 3.16
CA THR A 36 -8.94 -2.15 3.25
C THR A 36 -9.79 -3.34 3.63
N VAL A 37 -10.69 -3.12 4.57
CA VAL A 37 -11.73 -4.09 4.93
C VAL A 37 -12.88 -3.84 3.98
N HIS A 38 -13.35 -4.89 3.32
CA HIS A 38 -14.46 -4.81 2.39
C HIS A 38 -15.77 -4.43 3.13
N PRO A 39 -16.29 -3.19 2.97
CA PRO A 39 -17.43 -2.66 3.73
C PRO A 39 -18.72 -3.46 3.57
N PHE A 40 -18.86 -4.20 2.46
CA PHE A 40 -20.05 -5.00 2.19
C PHE A 40 -19.87 -6.49 2.50
N HIS A 41 -18.68 -6.91 2.97
CA HIS A 41 -18.45 -8.30 3.37
C HIS A 41 -18.85 -8.42 4.83
N ILE A 42 -20.14 -8.64 5.05
CA ILE A 42 -20.70 -8.87 6.37
C ILE A 42 -20.47 -10.35 6.69
N PHE A 43 -19.55 -10.62 7.62
CA PHE A 43 -19.00 -11.95 7.86
C PHE A 43 -19.86 -12.86 8.73
N HIS A 44 -20.92 -12.34 9.37
CA HIS A 44 -21.62 -13.08 10.42
C HIS A 44 -23.14 -13.02 10.24
N GLU A 45 -23.73 -14.19 10.03
CA GLU A 45 -25.15 -14.41 10.32
C GLU A 45 -25.37 -14.26 11.82
N ARG A 46 -26.54 -13.75 12.21
CA ARG A 46 -26.92 -13.77 13.62
C ARG A 46 -27.29 -15.20 13.98
N THR A 47 -26.71 -15.70 15.06
CA THR A 47 -27.15 -16.95 15.66
C THR A 47 -28.57 -16.77 16.16
N GLY A 48 -29.45 -17.75 15.89
CA GLY A 48 -30.81 -17.79 16.46
C GLY A 48 -30.80 -17.86 17.99
N ARG A 49 -29.65 -18.15 18.60
CA ARG A 49 -29.44 -18.11 20.05
C ARG A 49 -28.87 -16.74 20.47
N PRO A 50 -29.42 -16.09 21.51
CA PRO A 50 -28.82 -14.88 22.06
C PRO A 50 -27.47 -15.18 22.73
N PRO A 51 -26.63 -14.13 22.93
CA PRO A 51 -25.38 -14.25 23.69
C PRO A 51 -25.61 -14.91 25.05
N SER A 52 -24.62 -15.71 25.50
CA SER A 52 -24.67 -16.44 26.77
C SER A 52 -25.09 -15.57 27.96
N ASP A 53 -24.65 -14.31 27.93
CA ASP A 53 -24.80 -13.35 29.02
C ASP A 53 -26.23 -12.78 29.10
N LEU A 54 -27.02 -12.93 28.03
CA LEU A 54 -28.42 -12.50 27.96
C LEU A 54 -29.41 -13.68 28.03
N LEU A 55 -28.93 -14.90 27.81
CA LEU A 55 -29.80 -16.08 27.71
C LEU A 55 -30.54 -16.41 29.02
N GLY A 56 -29.92 -16.13 30.17
CA GLY A 56 -30.50 -16.39 31.49
C GLY A 56 -31.41 -15.27 32.03
N THR A 57 -31.47 -14.13 31.35
CA THR A 57 -32.22 -12.94 31.79
C THR A 57 -33.44 -12.65 30.91
N MET A 58 -33.57 -13.34 29.78
CA MET A 58 -34.68 -13.19 28.85
C MET A 58 -35.83 -14.14 29.20
N ASP A 59 -37.05 -13.63 29.14
CA ASP A 59 -38.25 -14.47 29.15
C ASP A 59 -38.50 -15.13 27.78
N THR A 60 -39.50 -16.02 27.73
CA THR A 60 -39.86 -16.77 26.51
C THR A 60 -40.25 -15.87 25.35
N ASP A 61 -40.92 -14.74 25.60
CA ASP A 61 -41.38 -13.83 24.54
C ASP A 61 -40.22 -13.01 23.98
N GLN A 62 -39.31 -12.58 24.84
CA GLN A 62 -38.06 -11.93 24.47
C GLN A 62 -37.14 -12.84 23.65
N LEU A 63 -37.09 -14.14 24.00
CA LEU A 63 -36.38 -15.16 23.22
C LEU A 63 -36.98 -15.34 21.82
N ASN A 64 -38.30 -15.42 21.72
CA ASN A 64 -39.00 -15.53 20.44
C ASN A 64 -38.78 -14.28 19.56
N GLN A 65 -38.81 -13.08 20.14
CA GLN A 65 -38.53 -11.84 19.43
C GLN A 65 -37.07 -11.76 18.95
N TRP A 66 -36.12 -12.22 19.77
CA TRP A 66 -34.72 -12.33 19.36
C TRP A 66 -34.55 -13.24 18.16
N MET A 67 -35.12 -14.45 18.21
CA MET A 67 -35.09 -15.41 17.12
C MET A 67 -35.68 -14.83 15.83
N ALA A 68 -36.88 -14.22 15.92
CA ALA A 68 -37.52 -13.59 14.77
C ALA A 68 -36.68 -12.44 14.17
N SER A 69 -36.01 -11.65 15.02
CA SER A 69 -35.08 -10.59 14.59
C SER A 69 -33.84 -11.16 13.91
N ALA A 70 -33.26 -12.24 14.44
CA ALA A 70 -32.12 -12.93 13.84
C ALA A 70 -32.48 -13.50 12.46
N ASP A 71 -33.65 -14.14 12.33
CA ASP A 71 -34.13 -14.68 11.06
C ASP A 71 -34.43 -13.58 10.04
N ALA A 72 -35.03 -12.46 10.47
CA ALA A 72 -35.26 -11.31 9.60
C ALA A 72 -33.93 -10.70 9.12
N TYR A 73 -32.94 -10.58 10.00
CA TYR A 73 -31.60 -10.13 9.67
C TYR A 73 -30.91 -11.07 8.67
N ASN A 74 -30.93 -12.38 8.92
CA ASN A 74 -30.28 -13.36 8.04
C ASN A 74 -30.96 -13.41 6.65
N ARG A 75 -32.29 -13.27 6.58
CA ARG A 75 -33.00 -13.13 5.30
C ARG A 75 -32.62 -11.86 4.55
N ALA A 76 -32.57 -10.71 5.23
CA ALA A 76 -32.14 -9.46 4.63
C ALA A 76 -30.68 -9.52 4.16
N LEU A 77 -29.79 -10.20 4.91
CA LEU A 77 -28.41 -10.42 4.52
C LEU A 77 -28.30 -11.34 3.28
N ALA A 78 -29.09 -12.40 3.22
CA ALA A 78 -29.14 -13.31 2.07
C ALA A 78 -29.67 -12.58 0.81
N ASP A 79 -30.74 -11.79 0.96
CA ASP A 79 -31.31 -10.97 -0.11
C ASP A 79 -30.31 -9.91 -0.60
N PHE A 80 -29.62 -9.24 0.32
CA PHE A 80 -28.56 -8.31 -0.02
C PHE A 80 -27.42 -8.98 -0.80
N ARG A 81 -26.96 -10.16 -0.35
CA ARG A 81 -25.91 -10.93 -1.05
C ARG A 81 -26.35 -11.38 -2.45
N ALA A 82 -27.61 -11.76 -2.62
CA ALA A 82 -28.16 -12.20 -3.90
C ALA A 82 -28.38 -11.02 -4.87
N THR A 83 -28.96 -9.93 -4.37
CA THR A 83 -29.35 -8.77 -5.19
C THR A 83 -28.17 -7.86 -5.49
N ARG A 84 -27.20 -7.77 -4.58
CA ARG A 84 -26.03 -6.90 -4.68
C ARG A 84 -24.71 -7.66 -4.74
N ALA A 85 -24.67 -8.72 -5.55
CA ALA A 85 -23.45 -9.46 -5.84
C ALA A 85 -22.34 -8.55 -6.41
N ASP A 86 -22.74 -7.47 -7.11
CA ASP A 86 -21.84 -6.41 -7.59
C ASP A 86 -21.02 -5.78 -6.45
N LEU A 87 -21.63 -5.54 -5.30
CA LEU A 87 -20.98 -4.93 -4.14
C LEU A 87 -20.17 -5.94 -3.33
N ILE A 88 -20.63 -7.19 -3.24
CA ILE A 88 -19.96 -8.28 -2.50
C ILE A 88 -18.66 -8.71 -3.20
N ASN A 89 -18.67 -8.72 -4.53
CA ASN A 89 -17.53 -9.14 -5.33
C ASN A 89 -16.59 -7.98 -5.69
N LEU A 90 -16.73 -6.82 -5.05
CA LEU A 90 -15.80 -5.72 -5.27
C LEU A 90 -14.39 -6.14 -4.83
N GLU A 91 -13.41 -5.97 -5.71
CA GLU A 91 -11.99 -6.24 -5.43
C GLU A 91 -11.35 -5.13 -4.58
N ILE A 92 -12.00 -4.82 -3.45
CA ILE A 92 -11.60 -3.76 -2.51
C ILE A 92 -10.90 -4.32 -1.28
N ASN A 93 -10.87 -5.65 -1.08
CA ASN A 93 -9.97 -6.28 -0.10
C ASN A 93 -8.55 -6.28 -0.67
N GLN A 94 -7.85 -5.18 -0.50
CA GLN A 94 -6.48 -5.05 -0.92
C GLN A 94 -5.59 -5.33 0.29
N CYS A 95 -4.66 -6.27 0.15
CA CYS A 95 -3.60 -6.50 1.13
C CYS A 95 -2.79 -5.22 1.34
N ARG A 96 -2.04 -5.16 2.44
CA ARG A 96 -1.13 -4.03 2.65
C ARG A 96 -0.14 -4.01 1.48
N PRO A 97 0.10 -2.84 0.86
CA PRO A 97 1.04 -2.74 -0.27
C PRO A 97 2.38 -3.40 0.02
N LEU A 98 2.95 -3.17 1.21
CA LEU A 98 4.25 -3.71 1.59
C LEU A 98 4.29 -5.23 1.64
N ASP A 99 3.19 -5.87 2.05
CA ASP A 99 3.10 -7.33 2.12
C ASP A 99 3.11 -7.90 0.69
N LEU A 100 2.38 -7.25 -0.24
CA LEU A 100 2.41 -7.61 -1.66
C LEU A 100 3.81 -7.47 -2.29
N PHE A 101 4.56 -6.42 -1.93
CA PHE A 101 5.94 -6.25 -2.39
C PHE A 101 6.87 -7.30 -1.76
N ALA A 102 6.70 -7.60 -0.47
CA ALA A 102 7.47 -8.64 0.21
C ALA A 102 7.26 -10.01 -0.44
N ASP A 103 6.01 -10.37 -0.71
CA ASP A 103 5.65 -11.62 -1.37
C ASP A 103 6.19 -11.69 -2.80
N ALA A 104 6.19 -10.57 -3.52
CA ALA A 104 6.61 -10.53 -4.93
C ALA A 104 8.14 -10.52 -5.13
N PHE A 105 8.90 -9.95 -4.20
CA PHE A 105 10.34 -9.70 -4.38
C PHE A 105 11.23 -10.41 -3.35
N GLY A 106 10.69 -10.91 -2.24
CA GLY A 106 11.44 -11.66 -1.23
C GLY A 106 12.75 -10.97 -0.84
N ASP A 107 13.86 -11.70 -0.97
CA ASP A 107 15.21 -11.24 -0.62
C ASP A 107 15.74 -10.09 -1.50
N ALA A 108 15.12 -9.83 -2.65
CA ALA A 108 15.48 -8.70 -3.49
C ALA A 108 14.93 -7.36 -2.96
N LEU A 109 14.04 -7.40 -1.96
CA LEU A 109 13.43 -6.25 -1.32
C LEU A 109 14.04 -5.94 0.04
N THR A 110 14.35 -4.67 0.25
CA THR A 110 14.68 -4.14 1.56
C THR A 110 13.78 -2.97 1.94
N PHE A 111 13.64 -2.71 3.25
CA PHE A 111 12.75 -1.67 3.76
C PHE A 111 13.55 -0.57 4.45
N TYR A 112 13.07 0.67 4.31
CA TYR A 112 13.56 1.84 5.02
C TYR A 112 12.37 2.58 5.63
N ASN A 113 12.14 2.38 6.92
CA ASN A 113 11.02 2.96 7.65
C ASN A 113 11.39 3.35 9.09
N GLY A 114 10.45 3.91 9.84
CA GLY A 114 10.69 4.33 11.22
C GLY A 114 10.83 3.18 12.22
N THR A 115 10.45 1.95 11.85
CA THR A 115 10.39 0.78 12.73
C THR A 115 11.59 -0.16 12.63
N ILE A 116 12.44 0.00 11.61
CA ILE A 116 13.68 -0.78 11.48
C ILE A 116 14.75 -0.34 12.48
N LYS A 117 15.60 -1.28 12.88
CA LYS A 117 16.70 -1.01 13.82
C LYS A 117 17.70 -0.02 13.19
N LYS A 118 18.43 0.71 14.04
CA LYS A 118 19.41 1.70 13.60
C LYS A 118 20.53 1.11 12.74
N CYS A 119 20.95 -0.12 13.01
CA CYS A 119 21.91 -0.86 12.17
C CYS A 119 21.36 -1.08 10.75
N ASP A 120 20.11 -1.53 10.66
CA ASP A 120 19.46 -1.86 9.39
C ASP A 120 19.18 -0.60 8.56
N LYS A 121 18.95 0.56 9.22
CA LYS A 121 18.84 1.86 8.53
C LYS A 121 20.10 2.21 7.72
N VAL A 122 21.27 1.70 8.08
CA VAL A 122 22.52 1.92 7.34
C VAL A 122 22.82 0.76 6.40
N ALA A 123 22.57 -0.48 6.83
CA ALA A 123 22.84 -1.66 6.03
C ALA A 123 21.93 -1.77 4.79
N ASN A 124 20.64 -1.48 4.92
CA ASN A 124 19.66 -1.65 3.85
C ASN A 124 19.93 -0.74 2.63
N PRO A 125 20.21 0.57 2.81
CA PRO A 125 20.61 1.42 1.69
C PRO A 125 21.94 1.00 1.05
N ASN A 126 22.89 0.52 1.85
CA ASN A 126 24.18 0.03 1.33
C ASN A 126 23.98 -1.24 0.49
N ALA A 127 23.17 -2.19 0.95
CA ALA A 127 22.83 -3.39 0.20
C ALA A 127 22.08 -3.06 -1.10
N PHE A 128 21.20 -2.05 -1.08
CA PHE A 128 20.55 -1.56 -2.30
C PHE A 128 21.54 -0.91 -3.27
N ASN A 129 22.51 -0.13 -2.78
CA ASN A 129 23.49 0.56 -3.62
C ASN A 129 24.59 -0.37 -4.16
N ASP A 130 24.77 -1.56 -3.59
CA ASP A 130 25.69 -2.58 -4.10
C ASP A 130 25.14 -3.20 -5.39
N ASP A 131 25.67 -2.80 -6.54
CA ASP A 131 25.19 -3.26 -7.85
C ASP A 131 25.43 -4.75 -8.12
N ASP A 132 26.36 -5.38 -7.39
CA ASP A 132 26.62 -6.81 -7.51
C ASP A 132 25.84 -7.61 -6.43
N GLY A 133 25.07 -6.92 -5.58
CA GLY A 133 24.22 -7.49 -4.54
C GLY A 133 22.84 -7.98 -5.03
N SER A 134 22.17 -8.79 -4.21
CA SER A 134 20.85 -9.36 -4.51
C SER A 134 19.68 -8.36 -4.40
N VAL A 135 19.88 -7.23 -3.71
CA VAL A 135 18.84 -6.25 -3.46
C VAL A 135 18.63 -5.37 -4.70
N SER A 136 17.45 -5.45 -5.27
CA SER A 136 17.05 -4.72 -6.49
C SER A 136 15.97 -3.66 -6.22
N ILE A 137 15.27 -3.76 -5.08
CA ILE A 137 14.22 -2.82 -4.70
C ILE A 137 14.33 -2.40 -3.23
N ILE A 138 14.14 -1.11 -2.97
CA ILE A 138 14.06 -0.56 -1.62
C ILE A 138 12.73 0.19 -1.42
N ALA A 139 11.95 -0.23 -0.43
CA ALA A 139 10.71 0.42 -0.04
C ALA A 139 10.95 1.43 1.09
N VAL A 140 10.74 2.72 0.77
CA VAL A 140 11.00 3.86 1.63
C VAL A 140 9.68 4.48 2.08
N GLN A 141 9.50 4.62 3.40
CA GLN A 141 8.35 5.35 3.93
C GLN A 141 8.60 6.87 3.84
N ASP A 142 7.65 7.65 3.35
CA ASP A 142 7.74 9.12 3.15
C ASP A 142 8.23 9.87 4.40
N GLU A 143 7.80 9.48 5.59
CA GLU A 143 8.24 10.11 6.85
C GLU A 143 9.68 9.74 7.22
N GLY A 144 10.10 8.50 6.96
CA GLY A 144 11.47 8.03 7.20
C GLY A 144 12.46 8.54 6.14
N GLY A 145 12.04 8.62 4.88
CA GLY A 145 12.84 9.09 3.74
C GLY A 145 13.14 10.59 3.75
N LYS A 146 12.66 11.35 4.75
CA LYS A 146 13.11 12.73 5.03
C LYS A 146 14.54 12.78 5.58
N GLU A 147 15.00 11.71 6.22
CA GLU A 147 16.35 11.57 6.77
C GLU A 147 17.36 11.25 5.64
N GLY A 148 17.89 12.27 4.95
CA GLY A 148 19.22 12.28 4.29
C GLY A 148 19.64 11.18 3.29
N ILE A 149 18.85 10.13 3.08
CA ILE A 149 19.28 8.88 2.43
C ILE A 149 19.77 9.10 1.00
N SER A 150 20.81 8.38 0.61
CA SER A 150 21.42 8.44 -0.71
C SER A 150 21.16 7.15 -1.47
N LEU A 151 20.41 7.23 -2.56
CA LEU A 151 20.03 6.08 -3.38
C LEU A 151 20.32 6.31 -4.87
N HIS A 152 21.19 7.28 -5.18
CA HIS A 152 21.57 7.59 -6.55
C HIS A 152 22.59 6.58 -7.08
N ASP A 153 22.65 6.44 -8.40
CA ASP A 153 23.62 5.58 -9.06
C ASP A 153 24.97 6.31 -9.18
N THR A 154 25.98 5.81 -8.48
CA THR A 154 27.36 6.32 -8.52
C THR A 154 28.28 5.52 -9.42
N THR A 155 27.84 4.38 -9.95
CA THR A 155 28.69 3.45 -10.73
C THR A 155 28.38 3.48 -12.22
N GLY A 156 27.15 3.81 -12.59
CA GLY A 156 26.64 3.75 -13.96
C GLY A 156 26.16 2.35 -14.37
N LYS A 157 26.27 1.35 -13.50
CA LYS A 157 25.89 -0.04 -13.82
C LYS A 157 24.37 -0.24 -13.82
N SER A 158 23.68 0.33 -12.84
CA SER A 158 22.26 0.09 -12.62
C SER A 158 21.50 1.39 -12.42
N GLN A 159 20.82 1.81 -13.48
CA GLN A 159 19.97 3.00 -13.47
C GLN A 159 18.92 2.95 -12.35
N ARG A 160 18.69 4.08 -11.68
CA ARG A 160 17.72 4.18 -10.58
C ARG A 160 16.36 4.68 -11.07
N VAL A 161 15.32 4.00 -10.62
CA VAL A 161 13.93 4.34 -10.92
C VAL A 161 13.22 4.60 -9.60
N LEU A 162 12.68 5.80 -9.45
CA LEU A 162 11.85 6.15 -8.31
C LEU A 162 10.38 5.99 -8.70
N MET A 163 9.68 5.11 -7.98
CA MET A 163 8.25 4.92 -8.11
C MET A 163 7.56 5.42 -6.85
N ASN A 164 6.62 6.35 -7.01
CA ASN A 164 5.81 6.83 -5.89
C ASN A 164 4.40 6.24 -5.96
N LEU A 165 4.06 5.37 -5.00
CA LEU A 165 2.67 4.88 -4.83
C LEU A 165 1.76 5.96 -4.26
N GLY A 166 2.33 6.79 -3.38
CA GLY A 166 1.68 7.93 -2.81
C GLY A 166 1.56 9.08 -3.83
N LEU A 167 0.73 10.06 -3.49
CA LEU A 167 0.77 11.35 -4.15
C LEU A 167 1.50 12.32 -3.21
N PRO A 168 2.61 12.96 -3.63
CA PRO A 168 3.22 14.01 -2.84
C PRO A 168 2.23 15.17 -2.72
N LEU A 169 1.80 15.47 -1.50
CA LEU A 169 0.81 16.52 -1.24
C LEU A 169 1.42 17.93 -1.23
N LYS A 170 2.75 18.03 -1.30
CA LYS A 170 3.52 19.29 -1.27
C LYS A 170 4.64 19.25 -2.33
N PRO A 171 4.85 20.34 -3.09
CA PRO A 171 5.98 20.45 -4.03
C PRO A 171 7.35 20.15 -3.42
N THR A 172 7.59 20.66 -2.22
CA THR A 172 8.85 20.48 -1.49
C THR A 172 9.11 19.01 -1.16
N GLN A 173 8.06 18.25 -0.83
CA GLN A 173 8.16 16.82 -0.58
C GLN A 173 8.56 16.07 -1.86
N ALA A 174 7.96 16.41 -3.00
CA ALA A 174 8.32 15.80 -4.28
C ALA A 174 9.80 16.07 -4.63
N ILE A 175 10.28 17.31 -4.49
CA ILE A 175 11.69 17.67 -4.73
C ILE A 175 12.63 16.90 -3.79
N GLN A 176 12.26 16.75 -2.51
CA GLN A 176 13.06 15.99 -1.54
C GLN A 176 13.13 14.50 -1.87
N ILE A 177 12.03 13.93 -2.38
CA ILE A 177 11.93 12.53 -2.82
C ILE A 177 12.75 12.31 -4.09
N GLU A 178 12.56 13.16 -5.10
CA GLU A 178 13.30 13.13 -6.37
C GLU A 178 14.82 13.24 -6.13
N GLY A 179 15.22 14.13 -5.21
CA GLY A 179 16.61 14.33 -4.78
C GLY A 179 17.26 13.17 -4.02
N ARG A 180 16.55 12.03 -3.83
CA ARG A 180 17.14 10.79 -3.28
C ARG A 180 17.89 9.99 -4.33
N ILE A 181 17.43 10.04 -5.59
CA ILE A 181 18.08 9.36 -6.72
C ILE A 181 18.73 10.35 -7.69
N TYR A 182 18.28 11.60 -7.75
CA TYR A 182 18.89 12.65 -8.57
C TYR A 182 19.79 13.55 -7.72
N ARG A 183 21.10 13.35 -7.85
CA ARG A 183 22.13 14.06 -7.09
C ARG A 183 23.32 14.41 -7.98
N VAL A 184 24.14 15.35 -7.49
CA VAL A 184 25.46 15.63 -8.08
C VAL A 184 26.32 14.37 -7.94
N GLY A 185 26.95 13.94 -9.03
CA GLY A 185 27.75 12.71 -9.08
C GLY A 185 26.96 11.46 -9.51
N GLN A 186 25.71 11.59 -9.95
CA GLN A 186 25.00 10.48 -10.58
C GLN A 186 25.61 10.15 -11.95
N MET A 187 25.77 8.86 -12.24
CA MET A 187 26.39 8.38 -13.49
C MET A 187 25.38 7.97 -14.56
N SER A 188 24.11 7.82 -14.19
CA SER A 188 23.00 7.51 -15.10
C SER A 188 21.78 8.39 -14.80
N ASP A 189 20.91 8.56 -15.81
CA ASP A 189 19.71 9.38 -15.68
C ASP A 189 18.72 8.80 -14.66
N ALA A 190 18.25 9.63 -13.73
CA ALA A 190 17.21 9.27 -12.78
C ALA A 190 15.81 9.24 -13.45
N ILE A 191 15.08 8.12 -13.33
CA ILE A 191 13.70 8.00 -13.82
C ILE A 191 12.73 8.20 -12.66
N PHE A 192 11.71 9.06 -12.85
CA PHE A 192 10.65 9.28 -11.88
C PHE A 192 9.29 8.83 -12.43
N GLU A 193 8.59 7.97 -11.70
CA GLU A 193 7.25 7.49 -12.03
C GLU A 193 6.28 7.80 -10.88
N TYR A 194 5.35 8.72 -11.15
CA TYR A 194 4.23 9.03 -10.27
C TYR A 194 3.01 8.24 -10.70
N ILE A 195 2.60 7.26 -9.89
CA ILE A 195 1.53 6.34 -10.27
C ILE A 195 0.19 6.94 -9.85
N SER A 196 -0.72 7.06 -10.81
CA SER A 196 -2.09 7.54 -10.59
C SER A 196 -3.10 6.50 -11.07
N THR A 197 -4.20 6.38 -10.33
CA THR A 197 -5.42 5.67 -10.70
C THR A 197 -6.23 6.39 -11.79
N GLY A 198 -5.83 7.60 -12.18
CA GLY A 198 -6.54 8.40 -13.18
C GLY A 198 -7.85 9.00 -12.68
N THR A 199 -8.18 8.87 -11.39
CA THR A 199 -9.39 9.48 -10.82
C THR A 199 -9.32 11.01 -10.90
N SER A 200 -10.47 11.66 -11.07
CA SER A 200 -10.55 13.14 -11.12
C SER A 200 -10.00 13.78 -9.84
N PHE A 201 -10.21 13.11 -8.70
CA PHE A 201 -9.65 13.52 -7.41
C PHE A 201 -8.11 13.54 -7.41
N GLU A 202 -7.47 12.47 -7.86
CA GLU A 202 -6.00 12.41 -7.91
C GLU A 202 -5.42 13.41 -8.91
N ARG A 203 -6.05 13.55 -10.09
CA ARG A 203 -5.63 14.53 -11.10
C ARG A 203 -5.75 15.95 -10.59
N TRP A 204 -6.86 16.30 -9.94
CA TRP A 204 -7.06 17.62 -9.34
C TRP A 204 -6.09 17.86 -8.18
N THR A 205 -5.89 16.88 -7.30
CA THR A 205 -4.96 16.99 -6.18
C THR A 205 -3.52 17.17 -6.67
N PHE A 206 -3.12 16.41 -7.68
CA PHE A 206 -1.79 16.54 -8.30
C PHE A 206 -1.63 17.90 -8.98
N ALA A 207 -2.55 18.29 -9.85
CA ALA A 207 -2.48 19.58 -10.57
C ALA A 207 -2.53 20.77 -9.60
N SER A 208 -3.48 20.81 -8.68
CA SER A 208 -3.63 21.94 -7.75
C SER A 208 -2.48 22.09 -6.76
N LYS A 209 -1.72 21.03 -6.48
CA LYS A 209 -0.60 21.06 -5.52
C LYS A 209 0.77 21.14 -6.18
N ILE A 210 1.00 20.45 -7.29
CA ILE A 210 2.28 20.47 -8.00
C ILE A 210 2.39 21.69 -8.91
N SER A 211 1.30 22.19 -9.50
CA SER A 211 1.34 23.41 -10.32
C SER A 211 1.49 24.71 -9.51
N GLN A 212 1.59 24.63 -8.17
CA GLN A 212 2.02 25.74 -7.32
C GLN A 212 3.57 25.89 -7.27
N ARG A 213 4.29 25.08 -8.05
CA ARG A 213 5.73 25.19 -8.29
C ARG A 213 6.08 26.45 -9.05
#